data_AF-A0A1M6CES2-F1
#
_entry.id   AF-A0A1M6CES2-F1
#
_cell.length_a   1.000
_cell.length_b   1.000
_cell.length_c   1.000
_cell.angle_alpha   90.00
_cell.angle_beta   90.00
_cell.angle_gamma   90.00
#
_symmetry.space_group_name_H-M   'P 1'
#
loop_
_entity.id
_entity.type
_entity.pdbx_description
1 polymer ?
#
loop_
_entity_poly.entity_id
_entity_poly.type
_entity_poly.pdbx_seq_one_letter_code
_entity_poly.pdbx_strand_id
1 'polypeptide(L)'
;MLKDCRTVWANCLRVIKANIGEQSYRTWFEPIVPVQLHNNVLIIQVPSQFFYEWLEEHYVDVLKKSIYQELGHEGRLEYSIVVDQGNGQNKPRTVNIPTARKAAYPTPLQQDNAMAASAMTASARNVAAAAAAPLSPDKAATLRNPFEASKAIDRNYLKSQLNHTYSFENYIEGDCNRLARSAGMAVANKPGTTSFNPLMIYGGVGLGKTHLVQAIGNHIKATSDDKFVLYVSAEKFTNQFIESLRSNAVQDFANFYLLVDILILDDVQFLSGKDKTQEMFFHIFNHLHQAGRQIIMTSDRPPRDLNGLEDRLLSRFKWGLTADLQSPDFETRMAIIQNKMQQDGIDIPPQVVEYLAHSVNTNVRELEGVLISLVAQSSLNRREIDLEMAKQALRHIIEEVEAEVNLDFIQKTVAEYFSIPVDLMKAKTRKKEVVTARQVAMYFAKEHTSHSLKSIGHNFGGRDHSTVIHSVQTVSDLIDSDKTFKSTIQELRKKFAGK
;
A
#
# COMPACT_ATOMS: atom_id res chain seq x y z
N MET A 1 -54.11 7.35 -21.45
CA MET A 1 -53.20 8.50 -21.16
C MET A 1 -51.78 8.00 -21.26
N LEU A 2 -50.98 8.55 -22.17
CA LEU A 2 -49.54 8.26 -22.24
C LEU A 2 -48.90 8.80 -20.95
N LYS A 3 -48.38 7.92 -20.10
CA LYS A 3 -47.67 8.33 -18.87
C LYS A 3 -46.37 9.01 -19.27
N ASP A 4 -46.14 10.23 -18.79
CA ASP A 4 -44.89 10.96 -19.04
C ASP A 4 -43.77 10.42 -18.14
N CYS A 5 -42.55 10.27 -18.69
CA CYS A 5 -41.39 9.69 -18.01
C CYS A 5 -41.01 10.45 -16.73
N ARG A 6 -41.14 11.78 -16.73
CA ARG A 6 -40.87 12.63 -15.56
C ARG A 6 -41.90 12.43 -14.46
N THR A 7 -43.17 12.30 -14.84
CA THR A 7 -44.26 12.06 -13.90
C THR A 7 -44.14 10.68 -13.25
N VAL A 8 -43.82 9.65 -14.04
CA VAL A 8 -43.61 8.28 -13.53
C VAL A 8 -42.43 8.25 -12.55
N TRP A 9 -41.30 8.84 -12.91
CA TRP A 9 -40.14 8.86 -12.02
C TRP A 9 -40.39 9.67 -10.74
N ALA A 10 -41.07 10.82 -10.83
CA ALA A 10 -41.44 11.62 -9.65
C ALA A 10 -42.34 10.84 -8.67
N ASN A 11 -43.22 9.98 -9.19
CA ASN A 11 -44.02 9.09 -8.36
C ASN A 11 -43.17 7.97 -7.72
N CYS A 12 -42.27 7.34 -8.49
CA CYS A 12 -41.32 6.36 -7.95
C CYS A 12 -40.47 6.97 -6.83
N LEU A 13 -39.95 8.18 -7.02
CA LEU A 13 -39.19 8.93 -6.03
C LEU A 13 -39.96 9.17 -4.73
N ARG A 14 -41.28 9.41 -4.80
CA ARG A 14 -42.13 9.56 -3.60
C ARG A 14 -42.18 8.27 -2.78
N VAL A 15 -42.34 7.13 -3.46
CA VAL A 15 -42.34 5.79 -2.84
C VAL A 15 -40.97 5.50 -2.25
N ILE A 16 -39.91 5.77 -3.00
CA ILE A 16 -38.54 5.55 -2.56
C ILE A 16 -38.25 6.38 -1.30
N LYS A 17 -38.56 7.68 -1.30
CA LYS A 17 -38.37 8.59 -0.16
C LYS A 17 -39.09 8.13 1.12
N ALA A 18 -40.20 7.41 1.00
CA ALA A 18 -40.91 6.86 2.15
C ALA A 18 -40.28 5.56 2.70
N ASN A 19 -39.46 4.86 1.92
CA ASN A 19 -38.86 3.57 2.29
C ASN A 19 -37.36 3.65 2.60
N ILE A 20 -36.69 4.78 2.34
CA ILE A 20 -35.26 4.97 2.61
C ILE A 20 -35.03 6.24 3.45
N GLY A 21 -33.91 6.27 4.19
CA GLY A 21 -33.52 7.45 4.96
C GLY A 21 -33.27 8.67 4.08
N GLU A 22 -33.58 9.87 4.59
CA GLU A 22 -33.49 11.13 3.84
C GLU A 22 -32.09 11.37 3.25
N GLN A 23 -31.04 10.97 3.96
CA GLN A 23 -29.65 11.08 3.52
C GLN A 23 -29.32 10.15 2.34
N SER A 24 -29.82 8.91 2.36
CA SER A 24 -29.67 7.96 1.25
C SER A 24 -30.45 8.41 0.01
N TYR A 25 -31.63 9.01 0.21
CA TYR A 25 -32.44 9.56 -0.87
C TYR A 25 -31.74 10.70 -1.61
N ARG A 26 -31.21 11.69 -0.88
CA ARG A 26 -30.50 12.83 -1.47
C ARG A 26 -29.23 12.42 -2.21
N THR A 27 -28.52 11.42 -1.69
CA THR A 27 -27.24 10.98 -2.27
C THR A 27 -27.44 10.16 -3.55
N TRP A 28 -28.39 9.24 -3.55
CA TRP A 28 -28.50 8.21 -4.60
C TRP A 28 -29.67 8.40 -5.56
N PHE A 29 -30.72 9.14 -5.20
CA PHE A 29 -31.94 9.23 -6.02
C PHE A 29 -32.21 10.63 -6.57
N GLU A 30 -31.79 11.67 -5.86
CA GLU A 30 -31.89 13.06 -6.31
C GLU A 30 -31.04 13.38 -7.57
N PRO A 31 -29.83 12.82 -7.76
CA PRO A 31 -29.03 13.04 -8.97
C PRO A 31 -29.53 12.30 -10.22
N ILE A 32 -30.54 11.42 -10.10
CA ILE A 32 -31.03 10.57 -11.19
C ILE A 32 -32.00 11.36 -12.05
N VAL A 33 -31.71 11.43 -13.35
CA VAL A 33 -32.57 12.12 -14.33
C VAL A 33 -33.32 11.10 -15.20
N PRO A 34 -34.66 11.16 -15.30
CA PRO A 34 -35.39 10.29 -16.21
C PRO A 34 -35.15 10.75 -17.66
N VAL A 35 -34.72 9.82 -18.52
CA VAL A 35 -34.37 10.10 -19.92
C VAL A 35 -35.54 9.83 -20.85
N GLN A 36 -36.12 8.64 -20.73
CA GLN A 36 -37.14 8.18 -21.66
C GLN A 36 -38.00 7.08 -21.03
N LEU A 37 -39.26 6.98 -21.47
CA LEU A 37 -40.15 5.87 -21.15
C LEU A 37 -40.67 5.29 -22.46
N HIS A 38 -40.41 4.00 -22.71
CA HIS A 38 -40.87 3.30 -23.90
C HIS A 38 -41.32 1.88 -23.54
N ASN A 39 -42.51 1.46 -23.96
CA ASN A 39 -43.05 0.11 -23.73
C ASN A 39 -42.89 -0.41 -22.28
N ASN A 40 -43.28 0.40 -21.28
CA ASN A 40 -43.12 0.11 -19.85
C ASN A 40 -41.67 -0.05 -19.34
N VAL A 41 -40.67 0.35 -20.15
CA VAL A 41 -39.27 0.44 -19.76
C VAL A 41 -38.93 1.90 -19.47
N LEU A 42 -38.66 2.20 -18.20
CA LEU A 42 -38.16 3.51 -17.78
C LEU A 42 -36.64 3.53 -17.88
N ILE A 43 -36.09 4.46 -18.65
CA ILE A 43 -34.65 4.68 -18.77
C ILE A 43 -34.28 5.86 -17.87
N ILE A 44 -33.40 5.60 -16.90
CA ILE A 44 -32.87 6.62 -16.00
C ILE A 44 -31.38 6.84 -16.25
N GLN A 45 -30.97 8.10 -16.21
CA GLN A 45 -29.58 8.51 -16.34
C GLN A 45 -28.93 8.51 -14.96
N VAL A 46 -27.83 7.78 -14.85
CA VAL A 46 -27.00 7.75 -13.64
C VAL A 46 -25.62 8.34 -13.92
N PRO A 47 -25.00 9.02 -12.94
CA PRO A 47 -23.75 9.74 -13.15
C PRO A 47 -22.53 8.89 -13.54
N SER A 48 -22.51 7.61 -13.14
CA SER A 48 -21.38 6.72 -13.39
C SER A 48 -21.79 5.24 -13.28
N GLN A 49 -20.91 4.34 -13.75
CA GLN A 49 -21.11 2.90 -13.61
C GLN A 49 -21.15 2.44 -12.14
N PHE A 50 -20.33 3.04 -11.28
CA PHE A 50 -20.37 2.79 -9.83
C PHE A 50 -21.74 3.15 -9.24
N PHE A 51 -22.34 4.25 -9.71
CA PHE A 51 -23.66 4.67 -9.25
C PHE A 51 -24.75 3.66 -9.60
N TYR A 52 -24.64 3.03 -10.79
CA TYR A 52 -25.49 1.92 -11.18
C TYR A 52 -25.27 0.68 -10.29
N GLU A 53 -24.02 0.25 -10.12
CA GLU A 53 -23.67 -0.95 -9.34
C GLU A 53 -24.15 -0.83 -7.90
N TRP A 54 -23.98 0.34 -7.29
CA TRP A 54 -24.43 0.60 -5.93
C TRP A 54 -25.96 0.57 -5.77
N LEU A 55 -26.70 1.14 -6.73
CA LEU A 55 -28.16 1.08 -6.74
C LEU A 55 -28.68 -0.35 -6.89
N GLU A 56 -28.07 -1.15 -7.75
CA GLU A 56 -28.43 -2.56 -7.94
C GLU A 56 -28.08 -3.44 -6.73
N GLU A 57 -27.00 -3.14 -6.01
CA GLU A 57 -26.62 -3.93 -4.84
C GLU A 57 -27.45 -3.59 -3.58
N HIS A 58 -27.71 -2.30 -3.35
CA HIS A 58 -28.26 -1.84 -2.06
C HIS A 58 -29.73 -1.42 -2.13
N TYR A 59 -30.24 -1.05 -3.31
CA TYR A 59 -31.57 -0.44 -3.44
C TYR A 59 -32.47 -1.07 -4.49
N VAL A 60 -32.04 -2.19 -5.10
CA VAL A 60 -32.78 -2.87 -6.16
C VAL A 60 -34.19 -3.28 -5.74
N ASP A 61 -34.39 -3.67 -4.48
CA ASP A 61 -35.70 -4.10 -3.98
C ASP A 61 -36.67 -2.93 -3.86
N VAL A 62 -36.19 -1.77 -3.41
CA VAL A 62 -36.98 -0.54 -3.32
C VAL A 62 -37.29 0.01 -4.70
N LEU A 63 -36.30 0.00 -5.61
CA LEU A 63 -36.45 0.37 -7.02
C LEU A 63 -37.50 -0.49 -7.71
N LYS A 64 -37.37 -1.82 -7.63
CA LYS A 64 -38.34 -2.78 -8.21
C LYS A 64 -39.74 -2.54 -7.66
N LYS A 65 -39.89 -2.37 -6.34
CA LYS A 65 -41.19 -2.10 -5.70
C LYS A 65 -41.81 -0.80 -6.23
N SER A 66 -41.03 0.26 -6.34
CA SER A 66 -41.51 1.57 -6.82
C SER A 66 -41.91 1.55 -8.31
N ILE A 67 -41.14 0.86 -9.15
CA ILE A 67 -41.41 0.73 -10.59
C ILE A 67 -42.64 -0.14 -10.84
N TYR A 68 -42.77 -1.23 -10.07
CA TYR A 68 -43.92 -2.11 -10.17
C TYR A 68 -45.24 -1.46 -9.73
N GLN A 69 -45.19 -0.60 -8.70
CA GLN A 69 -46.35 0.18 -8.29
C GLN A 69 -46.82 1.19 -9.35
N GLU A 70 -45.89 1.77 -10.11
CA GLU A 70 -46.20 2.83 -11.08
C GLU A 70 -46.43 2.34 -12.52
N LEU A 71 -45.70 1.30 -12.96
CA LEU A 71 -45.75 0.76 -14.33
C LEU A 71 -46.38 -0.65 -14.40
N GLY A 72 -46.72 -1.25 -13.25
CA GLY A 72 -47.33 -2.58 -13.17
C GLY A 72 -46.33 -3.73 -13.29
N HIS A 73 -46.84 -4.96 -13.37
CA HIS A 73 -46.04 -6.21 -13.38
C HIS A 73 -45.04 -6.33 -14.53
N GLU A 74 -45.24 -5.57 -15.61
CA GLU A 74 -44.36 -5.56 -16.79
C GLU A 74 -43.37 -4.40 -16.80
N GLY A 75 -43.37 -3.56 -15.75
CA GLY A 75 -42.46 -2.42 -15.61
C GLY A 75 -40.99 -2.85 -15.52
N ARG A 76 -40.13 -2.24 -16.34
CA ARG A 76 -38.68 -2.47 -16.33
C ARG A 76 -37.91 -1.16 -16.14
N LEU A 77 -36.72 -1.27 -15.57
CA LEU A 77 -35.82 -0.16 -15.33
C LEU A 77 -34.50 -0.40 -16.07
N GLU A 78 -34.10 0.55 -16.90
CA GLU A 78 -32.82 0.55 -17.60
C GLU A 78 -31.99 1.77 -17.18
N TYR A 79 -30.68 1.59 -17.15
CA TYR A 79 -29.74 2.64 -16.76
C TYR A 79 -28.95 3.12 -17.98
N SER A 80 -28.86 4.43 -18.12
CA SER A 80 -28.01 5.11 -19.09
C SER A 80 -26.86 5.80 -18.34
N ILE A 81 -25.63 5.40 -18.63
CA ILE A 81 -24.43 5.96 -17.99
C ILE A 81 -23.81 6.99 -18.94
N VAL A 82 -23.55 8.20 -18.44
CA VAL A 82 -22.82 9.23 -19.20
C VAL A 82 -21.34 8.88 -19.16
N VAL A 83 -20.77 8.48 -20.30
CA VAL A 83 -19.35 8.09 -20.38
C VAL A 83 -18.46 9.26 -20.81
N ASP A 84 -19.05 10.39 -21.25
CA ASP A 84 -18.32 11.57 -21.71
C ASP A 84 -19.20 12.83 -21.65
N GLN A 85 -18.75 13.91 -21.00
CA GLN A 85 -19.38 15.24 -21.14
C GLN A 85 -18.75 15.91 -22.35
N GLY A 86 -19.28 15.63 -23.54
CA GLY A 86 -18.77 16.19 -24.79
C GLY A 86 -18.71 17.73 -24.78
N ASN A 87 -17.64 18.29 -25.35
CA ASN A 87 -17.55 19.70 -25.71
C ASN A 87 -18.41 20.01 -26.95
N GLY A 88 -18.75 21.29 -27.18
CA GLY A 88 -19.73 21.79 -28.16
C GLY A 88 -19.59 21.39 -29.64
N GLN A 89 -18.67 20.50 -29.99
CA GLN A 89 -18.54 19.87 -31.32
C GLN A 89 -18.78 18.35 -31.34
N ASN A 90 -18.90 17.65 -30.19
CA ASN A 90 -19.19 16.21 -30.14
C ASN A 90 -20.37 15.90 -29.21
N LYS A 91 -21.36 15.15 -29.71
CA LYS A 91 -22.51 14.70 -28.92
C LYS A 91 -22.07 13.58 -27.93
N PRO A 92 -22.58 13.59 -26.68
CA PRO A 92 -22.23 12.60 -25.66
C PRO A 92 -22.60 11.19 -26.12
N ARG A 93 -21.69 10.23 -25.89
CA ARG A 93 -21.92 8.80 -26.15
C ARG A 93 -22.45 8.14 -24.87
N THR A 94 -23.66 7.60 -24.96
CA THR A 94 -24.31 6.84 -23.87
C THR A 94 -24.25 5.35 -24.15
N VAL A 95 -23.98 4.54 -23.12
CA VAL A 95 -24.08 3.07 -23.16
C VAL A 95 -25.27 2.67 -22.29
N ASN A 96 -26.20 1.89 -22.85
CA ASN A 96 -27.37 1.39 -22.13
C ASN A 96 -27.06 0.00 -21.58
N ILE A 97 -27.32 -0.23 -20.28
CA ILE A 97 -27.11 -1.52 -19.62
C ILE A 97 -28.46 -2.04 -19.10
N PRO A 98 -28.93 -3.22 -19.54
CA PRO A 98 -30.15 -3.82 -19.03
C PRO A 98 -29.94 -4.46 -17.65
N THR A 99 -31.00 -4.48 -16.82
CA THR A 99 -30.99 -5.11 -15.50
C THR A 99 -30.72 -6.63 -15.61
N ALA A 100 -29.68 -7.13 -14.93
CA ALA A 100 -29.30 -8.54 -14.99
C ALA A 100 -30.31 -9.42 -14.22
N ARG A 101 -31.10 -10.23 -14.95
CA ARG A 101 -31.76 -11.41 -14.35
C ARG A 101 -30.69 -12.48 -14.11
N LYS A 102 -30.44 -12.84 -12.85
CA LYS A 102 -29.74 -14.10 -12.51
C LYS A 102 -30.51 -15.27 -13.14
N ALA A 103 -29.96 -15.84 -14.21
CA ALA A 103 -30.44 -17.08 -14.79
C ALA A 103 -29.89 -18.28 -13.99
N ALA A 104 -30.79 -19.21 -13.66
CA ALA A 104 -30.51 -20.43 -12.93
C ALA A 104 -29.73 -21.45 -13.77
N TYR A 105 -28.81 -22.18 -13.14
CA TYR A 105 -28.19 -23.42 -13.62
C TYR A 105 -27.99 -24.37 -12.44
N PRO A 106 -27.87 -25.70 -12.68
CA PRO A 106 -28.66 -26.71 -12.01
C PRO A 106 -27.98 -27.30 -10.78
N THR A 107 -28.81 -27.77 -9.86
CA THR A 107 -28.46 -28.52 -8.65
C THR A 107 -27.78 -29.85 -8.97
N PRO A 108 -26.73 -30.23 -8.21
CA PRO A 108 -26.51 -31.62 -7.83
C PRO A 108 -27.01 -31.89 -6.42
N LEU A 109 -27.40 -33.15 -6.22
CA LEU A 109 -28.16 -33.72 -5.11
C LEU A 109 -27.49 -33.62 -3.73
N GLN A 110 -28.36 -33.59 -2.72
CA GLN A 110 -28.09 -33.64 -1.28
C GLN A 110 -27.28 -34.88 -0.84
N GLN A 111 -26.40 -34.71 0.15
CA GLN A 111 -26.49 -35.42 1.44
C GLN A 111 -25.49 -34.86 2.50
N ASP A 112 -26.08 -34.40 3.61
CA ASP A 112 -25.67 -34.50 5.02
C ASP A 112 -24.23 -34.19 5.46
N ASN A 113 -24.01 -33.10 6.22
CA ASN A 113 -24.20 -33.07 7.68
C ASN A 113 -23.70 -31.78 8.34
N ALA A 114 -24.32 -31.48 9.48
CA ALA A 114 -24.14 -30.33 10.34
C ALA A 114 -22.74 -30.19 10.97
N MET A 115 -22.27 -28.93 11.11
CA MET A 115 -21.54 -28.34 12.26
C MET A 115 -20.71 -27.13 11.78
N ALA A 116 -21.25 -25.89 11.89
CA ALA A 116 -20.48 -24.63 11.97
C ALA A 116 -21.35 -23.34 12.01
N ALA A 117 -22.67 -23.40 12.21
CA ALA A 117 -23.58 -22.25 12.15
C ALA A 117 -23.97 -21.67 13.52
N SER A 118 -23.06 -21.61 14.49
CA SER A 118 -23.39 -21.28 15.89
C SER A 118 -22.51 -20.19 16.55
N ALA A 119 -21.88 -19.28 15.79
CA ALA A 119 -21.02 -18.25 16.41
C ALA A 119 -21.24 -16.78 16.00
N MET A 120 -22.31 -16.41 15.26
CA MET A 120 -22.50 -14.98 14.88
C MET A 120 -23.91 -14.41 15.13
N THR A 121 -24.81 -15.13 15.79
CA THR A 121 -26.19 -14.66 16.06
C THR A 121 -26.40 -14.12 17.48
N ALA A 122 -25.36 -13.53 18.10
CA ALA A 122 -25.43 -13.02 19.48
C ALA A 122 -24.67 -11.69 19.66
N SER A 123 -25.15 -10.61 19.04
CA SER A 123 -24.90 -9.24 19.53
C SER A 123 -25.84 -8.15 19.00
N ALA A 124 -26.88 -8.48 18.23
CA ALA A 124 -27.86 -7.49 17.73
C ALA A 124 -29.13 -7.35 18.60
N ARG A 125 -29.08 -7.76 19.88
CA ARG A 125 -30.18 -7.57 20.84
C ARG A 125 -29.61 -7.06 22.16
N ASN A 126 -29.39 -5.75 22.26
CA ASN A 126 -29.47 -4.96 23.51
C ASN A 126 -28.98 -3.52 23.29
N VAL A 127 -29.70 -2.72 22.50
CA VAL A 127 -29.75 -1.25 22.69
C VAL A 127 -31.13 -0.74 22.25
N ALA A 128 -32.19 -1.26 22.87
CA ALA A 128 -33.55 -0.73 22.74
C ALA A 128 -34.23 -0.79 24.10
N ALA A 129 -33.79 0.09 25.02
CA ALA A 129 -34.55 0.59 26.17
C ALA A 129 -33.61 1.40 27.09
N ALA A 130 -33.60 2.72 26.95
CA ALA A 130 -33.36 3.63 28.08
C ALA A 130 -33.76 5.07 27.74
N ALA A 131 -34.78 5.52 28.46
CA ALA A 131 -35.01 6.88 28.94
C ALA A 131 -35.45 7.98 27.94
N ALA A 132 -36.75 8.24 27.97
CA ALA A 132 -37.36 9.53 27.70
C ALA A 132 -36.94 10.58 28.75
N ALA A 133 -36.58 11.78 28.29
CA ALA A 133 -36.65 13.04 29.04
C ALA A 133 -36.73 14.22 28.04
N PRO A 134 -37.48 15.30 28.32
CA PRO A 134 -37.70 16.38 27.37
C PRO A 134 -36.53 17.37 27.39
N LEU A 135 -35.99 17.72 26.22
CA LEU A 135 -35.03 18.82 26.04
C LEU A 135 -35.66 19.92 25.17
N SER A 136 -35.41 21.14 25.60
CA SER A 136 -35.97 22.44 25.20
C SER A 136 -35.79 22.80 23.72
N PRO A 137 -36.58 23.74 23.17
CA PRO A 137 -36.47 24.17 21.78
C PRO A 137 -35.50 25.35 21.70
N ASP A 138 -34.20 25.10 21.56
CA ASP A 138 -33.26 26.11 21.06
C ASP A 138 -31.96 25.47 20.59
N LYS A 139 -31.93 25.18 19.28
CA LYS A 139 -30.78 25.20 18.36
C LYS A 139 -31.19 24.48 17.08
N ALA A 140 -31.87 25.21 16.20
CA ALA A 140 -31.92 24.87 14.78
C ALA A 140 -30.49 25.02 14.22
N ALA A 141 -29.67 23.97 14.39
CA ALA A 141 -28.45 23.81 13.63
C ALA A 141 -28.88 23.62 12.18
N THR A 142 -28.77 24.68 11.38
CA THR A 142 -28.88 24.61 9.92
C THR A 142 -27.97 23.49 9.42
N LEU A 143 -28.57 22.38 8.98
CA LEU A 143 -27.91 21.25 8.34
C LEU A 143 -27.27 21.76 7.04
N ARG A 144 -25.99 22.14 7.11
CA ARG A 144 -25.19 22.50 5.93
C ARG A 144 -24.95 21.26 5.07
N ASN A 145 -25.08 21.39 3.76
CA ASN A 145 -24.81 20.32 2.81
C ASN A 145 -23.32 19.89 2.89
N PRO A 146 -23.00 18.60 3.08
CA PRO A 146 -21.61 18.14 3.14
C PRO A 146 -20.82 18.33 1.82
N PHE A 147 -21.51 18.54 0.68
CA PHE A 147 -20.91 18.93 -0.60
C PHE A 147 -20.84 20.46 -0.82
N GLU A 148 -21.44 21.25 0.07
CA GLU A 148 -21.09 22.68 0.21
C GLU A 148 -19.94 22.85 1.21
N ALA A 149 -19.83 21.96 2.20
CA ALA A 149 -18.68 21.90 3.10
C ALA A 149 -17.38 21.57 2.35
N SER A 150 -17.41 20.82 1.24
CA SER A 150 -16.20 20.57 0.41
C SER A 150 -15.69 21.80 -0.36
N LYS A 151 -16.50 22.87 -0.49
CA LYS A 151 -16.03 24.21 -0.89
C LYS A 151 -15.57 25.06 0.31
N ALA A 152 -15.92 24.66 1.53
CA ALA A 152 -15.62 25.38 2.77
C ALA A 152 -14.51 24.72 3.62
N ILE A 153 -14.07 23.51 3.30
CA ILE A 153 -12.80 22.97 3.81
C ILE A 153 -11.72 23.78 3.12
N ASP A 154 -11.18 24.73 3.85
CA ASP A 154 -10.05 25.51 3.38
C ASP A 154 -8.91 24.54 3.08
N ARG A 155 -8.64 24.33 1.79
CA ARG A 155 -7.57 23.45 1.31
C ARG A 155 -6.22 23.88 1.89
N ASN A 156 -6.10 25.15 2.29
CA ASN A 156 -4.91 25.70 2.93
C ASN A 156 -4.70 25.19 4.37
N TYR A 157 -5.73 24.65 5.04
CA TYR A 157 -5.62 24.05 6.37
C TYR A 157 -5.31 22.54 6.34
N LEU A 158 -5.42 21.90 5.17
CA LEU A 158 -5.08 20.49 5.03
C LEU A 158 -3.56 20.34 4.89
N LYS A 159 -2.93 19.77 5.93
CA LYS A 159 -1.48 19.55 5.94
C LYS A 159 -1.10 18.48 4.90
N SER A 160 -0.22 18.85 3.96
CA SER A 160 0.33 17.95 2.94
C SER A 160 1.18 16.80 3.49
N GLN A 161 1.57 16.86 4.77
CA GLN A 161 2.44 15.87 5.45
C GLN A 161 3.81 15.68 4.79
N LEU A 162 4.29 16.69 4.06
CA LEU A 162 5.61 16.68 3.42
C LEU A 162 6.68 17.12 4.41
N ASN A 163 7.85 16.50 4.32
CA ASN A 163 9.08 16.97 4.95
C ASN A 163 9.78 17.95 4.01
N HIS A 164 9.84 19.23 4.40
CA HIS A 164 10.43 20.29 3.59
C HIS A 164 11.95 20.15 3.36
N THR A 165 12.66 19.31 4.13
CA THR A 165 14.09 19.07 3.89
C THR A 165 14.36 18.18 2.68
N TYR A 166 13.35 17.43 2.22
CA TYR A 166 13.45 16.56 1.04
C TYR A 166 13.13 17.35 -0.22
N SER A 167 14.16 17.80 -0.92
CA SER A 167 14.04 18.52 -2.18
C SER A 167 14.92 17.91 -3.28
N PHE A 168 14.73 18.35 -4.52
CA PHE A 168 15.52 17.87 -5.67
C PHE A 168 16.96 18.39 -5.66
N GLU A 169 17.18 19.56 -5.07
CA GLU A 169 18.51 20.16 -4.87
C GLU A 169 19.36 19.31 -3.93
N ASN A 170 18.70 18.71 -2.93
CA ASN A 170 19.31 17.88 -1.91
C ASN A 170 19.33 16.39 -2.31
N TYR A 171 18.76 16.04 -3.47
CA TYR A 171 18.70 14.68 -4.00
C TYR A 171 19.74 14.51 -5.12
N ILE A 172 20.91 14.00 -4.76
CA ILE A 172 22.05 13.83 -5.65
C ILE A 172 21.72 12.85 -6.77
N GLU A 173 21.90 13.31 -8.01
CA GLU A 173 21.74 12.48 -9.20
C GLU A 173 22.98 11.64 -9.44
N GLY A 174 22.76 10.36 -9.72
CA GLY A 174 23.76 9.43 -10.25
C GLY A 174 23.09 8.44 -11.19
N ASP A 175 23.87 7.60 -11.88
CA ASP A 175 23.30 6.61 -12.81
C ASP A 175 22.31 5.65 -12.13
N CYS A 176 22.48 5.40 -10.84
CA CYS A 176 21.61 4.54 -10.02
C CYS A 176 20.18 5.08 -9.80
N ASN A 177 19.95 6.37 -10.01
CA ASN A 177 18.67 7.03 -9.74
C ASN A 177 18.22 8.01 -10.84
N ARG A 178 19.01 8.17 -11.90
CA ARG A 178 18.80 9.15 -12.98
C ARG A 178 17.41 9.08 -13.61
N LEU A 179 16.94 7.87 -13.95
CA LEU A 179 15.63 7.66 -14.57
C LEU A 179 14.50 8.09 -13.62
N ALA A 180 14.53 7.60 -12.38
CA ALA A 180 13.53 7.91 -11.36
C ALA A 180 13.50 9.42 -11.05
N ARG A 181 14.67 10.05 -10.90
CA ARG A 181 14.80 11.49 -10.64
C ARG A 181 14.27 12.32 -11.80
N SER A 182 14.65 11.99 -13.03
CA SER A 182 14.19 12.70 -14.24
C SER A 182 12.69 12.57 -14.45
N ALA A 183 12.14 11.37 -14.24
CA ALA A 183 10.70 11.14 -14.29
C ALA A 183 9.99 11.90 -13.17
N GLY A 184 10.56 11.91 -11.97
CA GLY A 184 10.07 12.70 -10.83
C GLY A 184 9.99 14.19 -11.16
N MET A 185 11.04 14.77 -11.75
CA MET A 185 11.04 16.17 -12.21
C MET A 185 9.97 16.43 -13.28
N ALA A 186 9.80 15.52 -14.24
CA ALA A 186 8.77 15.64 -15.27
C ALA A 186 7.36 15.62 -14.67
N VAL A 187 7.10 14.71 -13.72
CA VAL A 187 5.85 14.65 -12.95
C VAL A 187 5.66 15.91 -12.12
N ALA A 188 6.71 16.41 -11.46
CA ALA A 188 6.64 17.58 -10.62
C ALA A 188 6.27 18.85 -11.40
N ASN A 189 6.80 19.00 -12.61
CA ASN A 189 6.51 20.15 -13.46
C ASN A 189 5.13 20.08 -14.12
N LYS A 190 4.60 18.86 -14.35
CA LYS A 190 3.36 18.65 -15.11
C LYS A 190 2.50 17.51 -14.53
N PRO A 191 2.07 17.59 -13.25
CA PRO A 191 1.44 16.47 -12.56
C PRO A 191 0.11 16.11 -13.21
N GLY A 192 -0.13 14.80 -13.40
CA GLY A 192 -1.37 14.25 -13.96
C GLY A 192 -1.45 14.27 -15.49
N THR A 193 -0.59 15.03 -16.17
CA THR A 193 -0.62 15.18 -17.64
C THR A 193 0.44 14.37 -18.38
N THR A 194 1.47 13.91 -17.68
CA THR A 194 2.49 13.05 -18.28
C THR A 194 1.96 11.62 -18.47
N SER A 195 2.63 10.82 -19.30
CA SER A 195 2.39 9.38 -19.39
C SER A 195 2.81 8.62 -18.12
N PHE A 196 3.38 9.30 -17.12
CA PHE A 196 3.89 8.72 -15.88
C PHE A 196 2.84 8.78 -14.77
N ASN A 197 1.58 8.47 -15.10
CA ASN A 197 0.50 8.38 -14.14
C ASN A 197 -0.12 6.96 -14.14
N PRO A 198 0.12 6.15 -13.09
CA PRO A 198 0.91 6.46 -11.90
C PRO A 198 2.43 6.49 -12.17
N LEU A 199 3.18 7.16 -11.29
CA LEU A 199 4.63 6.99 -11.17
C LEU A 199 4.90 6.04 -10.01
N MET A 200 5.57 4.91 -10.28
CA MET A 200 5.97 3.96 -9.26
C MET A 200 7.49 3.89 -9.14
N ILE A 201 8.00 4.20 -7.95
CA ILE A 201 9.43 4.13 -7.62
C ILE A 201 9.67 2.90 -6.74
N TYR A 202 10.59 2.02 -7.12
CA TYR A 202 10.91 0.86 -6.28
C TYR A 202 12.41 0.67 -6.10
N GLY A 203 12.80 -0.03 -5.05
CA GLY A 203 14.21 -0.32 -4.75
C GLY A 203 14.39 -0.74 -3.30
N GLY A 204 15.57 -1.25 -2.97
CA GLY A 204 15.93 -1.67 -1.61
C GLY A 204 15.78 -0.56 -0.55
N VAL A 205 15.97 -0.95 0.71
CA VAL A 205 15.93 -0.01 1.84
C VAL A 205 17.04 1.04 1.72
N GLY A 206 16.76 2.27 2.18
CA GLY A 206 17.77 3.33 2.24
C GLY A 206 18.30 3.83 0.89
N LEU A 207 17.59 3.61 -0.23
CA LEU A 207 18.00 4.11 -1.56
C LEU A 207 17.36 5.46 -1.95
N GLY A 208 16.71 6.16 -1.01
CA GLY A 208 16.13 7.49 -1.25
C GLY A 208 14.73 7.51 -1.89
N LYS A 209 13.97 6.40 -1.85
CA LYS A 209 12.56 6.35 -2.33
C LYS A 209 11.70 7.46 -1.73
N THR A 210 11.63 7.48 -0.39
CA THR A 210 10.84 8.46 0.38
C THR A 210 11.31 9.89 0.12
N HIS A 211 12.63 10.13 0.06
CA HIS A 211 13.19 11.45 -0.27
C HIS A 211 12.71 11.90 -1.64
N LEU A 212 12.87 11.06 -2.67
CA LEU A 212 12.50 11.42 -4.03
C LEU A 212 11.01 11.75 -4.18
N VAL A 213 10.11 10.91 -3.64
CA VAL A 213 8.67 11.18 -3.78
C VAL A 213 8.21 12.40 -3.00
N GLN A 214 8.82 12.68 -1.85
CA GLN A 214 8.55 13.91 -1.12
C GLN A 214 9.15 15.14 -1.79
N ALA A 215 10.32 15.02 -2.45
CA ALA A 215 10.89 16.08 -3.27
C ALA A 215 9.98 16.44 -4.45
N ILE A 216 9.37 15.45 -5.10
CA ILE A 216 8.32 15.68 -6.11
C ILE A 216 7.16 16.48 -5.50
N GLY A 217 6.67 16.05 -4.33
CA GLY A 217 5.57 16.72 -3.63
C GLY A 217 5.89 18.17 -3.24
N ASN A 218 7.08 18.42 -2.67
CA ASN A 218 7.54 19.76 -2.29
C ASN A 218 7.68 20.67 -3.51
N HIS A 219 8.25 20.18 -4.61
CA HIS A 219 8.38 20.95 -5.84
C HIS A 219 7.02 21.34 -6.43
N ILE A 220 6.05 20.40 -6.44
CA ILE A 220 4.68 20.68 -6.88
C ILE A 220 4.04 21.73 -5.98
N LYS A 221 4.16 21.61 -4.66
CA LYS A 221 3.57 22.56 -3.73
C LYS A 221 4.21 23.95 -3.83
N ALA A 222 5.50 24.03 -4.11
CA ALA A 222 6.21 25.29 -4.32
C ALA A 222 5.82 26.00 -5.64
N THR A 223 5.44 25.22 -6.67
CA THR A 223 5.11 25.76 -8.01
C THR A 223 3.61 25.90 -8.27
N SER A 224 2.76 25.18 -7.53
CA SER A 224 1.30 25.17 -7.66
C SER A 224 0.65 25.26 -6.27
N ASP A 225 0.30 26.47 -5.83
CA ASP A 225 -0.30 26.66 -4.50
C ASP A 225 -1.76 26.19 -4.42
N ASP A 226 -2.45 26.14 -5.56
CA ASP A 226 -3.85 25.73 -5.71
C ASP A 226 -4.07 24.21 -5.63
N LYS A 227 -3.00 23.42 -5.77
CA LYS A 227 -3.07 21.96 -5.76
C LYS A 227 -2.90 21.39 -4.36
N PHE A 228 -3.81 20.49 -3.99
CA PHE A 228 -3.72 19.72 -2.78
C PHE A 228 -2.82 18.50 -2.98
N VAL A 229 -1.59 18.61 -2.49
CA VAL A 229 -0.62 17.51 -2.41
C VAL A 229 -0.78 16.80 -1.07
N LEU A 230 -0.93 15.47 -1.09
CA LEU A 230 -1.01 14.64 0.11
C LEU A 230 0.05 13.54 0.06
N TYR A 231 0.92 13.53 1.06
CA TYR A 231 1.81 12.42 1.37
C TYR A 231 1.24 11.55 2.50
N VAL A 232 1.26 10.23 2.31
CA VAL A 232 0.85 9.27 3.33
C VAL A 232 1.58 7.95 3.15
N SER A 233 1.96 7.27 4.24
CA SER A 233 2.44 5.88 4.16
C SER A 233 1.28 4.92 4.04
N ALA A 234 1.48 3.78 3.37
CA ALA A 234 0.46 2.73 3.26
C ALA A 234 -0.02 2.21 4.62
N GLU A 235 0.86 2.19 5.62
CA GLU A 235 0.49 1.85 7.00
C GLU A 235 -0.44 2.91 7.61
N LYS A 236 -0.13 4.20 7.48
CA LYS A 236 -0.99 5.28 7.99
C LYS A 236 -2.33 5.30 7.27
N PHE A 237 -2.34 5.10 5.95
CA PHE A 237 -3.55 4.94 5.15
C PHE A 237 -4.41 3.78 5.69
N THR A 238 -3.79 2.62 5.95
CA THR A 238 -4.46 1.46 6.55
C THR A 238 -5.08 1.82 7.89
N ASN A 239 -4.30 2.44 8.79
CA ASN A 239 -4.74 2.75 10.14
C ASN A 239 -5.91 3.73 10.14
N GLN A 240 -5.85 4.77 9.30
CA GLN A 240 -6.95 5.71 9.09
C GLN A 240 -8.21 5.02 8.56
N PHE A 241 -8.06 4.08 7.63
CA PHE A 241 -9.19 3.31 7.12
C PHE A 241 -9.81 2.43 8.22
N ILE A 242 -8.99 1.70 8.99
CA ILE A 242 -9.43 0.88 10.13
C ILE A 242 -10.16 1.73 11.17
N GLU A 243 -9.63 2.91 11.50
CA GLU A 243 -10.25 3.83 12.44
C GLU A 243 -11.60 4.32 11.92
N SER A 244 -11.69 4.66 10.62
CA SER A 244 -12.94 5.07 9.98
C SER A 244 -14.01 3.97 9.99
N LEU A 245 -13.61 2.69 9.91
CA LEU A 245 -14.52 1.56 10.06
C LEU A 245 -15.08 1.46 11.48
N ARG A 246 -14.25 1.71 12.50
CA ARG A 246 -14.68 1.69 13.91
C ARG A 246 -15.61 2.86 14.25
N SER A 247 -15.32 4.04 13.71
CA SER A 247 -16.09 5.26 13.95
C SER A 247 -17.28 5.43 13.00
N ASN A 248 -17.53 4.47 12.10
CA ASN A 248 -18.54 4.53 11.05
C ASN A 248 -18.43 5.79 10.16
N ALA A 249 -17.20 6.22 9.88
CA ALA A 249 -16.85 7.42 9.11
C ALA A 249 -16.10 7.08 7.81
N VAL A 250 -16.34 5.89 7.24
CA VAL A 250 -15.68 5.41 6.01
C VAL A 250 -15.93 6.37 4.83
N GLN A 251 -17.12 6.97 4.78
CA GLN A 251 -17.45 7.92 3.72
C GLN A 251 -16.60 9.19 3.79
N ASP A 252 -16.35 9.70 5.01
CA ASP A 252 -15.52 10.88 5.21
C ASP A 252 -14.06 10.59 4.86
N PHE A 253 -13.58 9.39 5.23
CA PHE A 253 -12.27 8.89 4.80
C PHE A 253 -12.15 8.88 3.27
N ALA A 254 -13.11 8.24 2.57
CA ALA A 254 -13.08 8.18 1.12
C ALA A 254 -13.13 9.58 0.51
N ASN A 255 -14.09 10.42 0.91
CA ASN A 255 -14.25 11.78 0.42
C ASN A 255 -12.97 12.61 0.58
N PHE A 256 -12.28 12.49 1.72
CA PHE A 256 -11.01 13.18 1.94
C PHE A 256 -9.96 12.82 0.88
N TYR A 257 -9.78 11.53 0.59
CA TYR A 257 -8.80 11.08 -0.40
C TYR A 257 -9.21 11.42 -1.85
N LEU A 258 -10.50 11.50 -2.16
CA LEU A 258 -10.99 11.90 -3.49
C LEU A 258 -10.78 13.40 -3.78
N LEU A 259 -10.55 14.24 -2.75
CA LEU A 259 -10.26 15.67 -2.92
C LEU A 259 -8.81 15.95 -3.34
N VAL A 260 -7.93 14.95 -3.27
CA VAL A 260 -6.49 15.10 -3.49
C VAL A 260 -6.18 15.33 -4.97
N ASP A 261 -5.35 16.33 -5.27
CA ASP A 261 -4.87 16.59 -6.64
C ASP A 261 -3.61 15.77 -6.96
N ILE A 262 -2.78 15.52 -5.95
CA ILE A 262 -1.56 14.70 -6.02
C ILE A 262 -1.48 13.77 -4.80
N LEU A 263 -1.64 12.46 -5.02
CA LEU A 263 -1.51 11.45 -3.97
C LEU A 263 -0.14 10.79 -4.04
N ILE A 264 0.64 10.92 -2.97
CA ILE A 264 1.89 10.19 -2.75
C ILE A 264 1.63 9.12 -1.69
N LEU A 265 1.70 7.85 -2.09
CA LEU A 265 1.55 6.69 -1.21
C LEU A 265 2.89 5.97 -1.04
N ASP A 266 3.51 6.12 0.12
CA ASP A 266 4.82 5.53 0.42
C ASP A 266 4.66 4.08 0.93
N ASP A 267 5.60 3.21 0.56
CA ASP A 267 5.73 1.82 0.99
C ASP A 267 4.47 0.93 0.77
N VAL A 268 4.00 0.83 -0.47
CA VAL A 268 2.77 0.08 -0.83
C VAL A 268 2.83 -1.42 -0.50
N GLN A 269 4.02 -1.99 -0.25
CA GLN A 269 4.17 -3.36 0.24
C GLN A 269 3.40 -3.63 1.53
N PHE A 270 3.18 -2.61 2.37
CA PHE A 270 2.42 -2.75 3.61
C PHE A 270 0.91 -2.89 3.41
N LEU A 271 0.39 -2.83 2.18
CA LEU A 271 -1.00 -3.18 1.86
C LEU A 271 -1.20 -4.71 1.75
N SER A 272 -0.12 -5.49 1.68
CA SER A 272 -0.17 -6.95 1.54
C SER A 272 -1.02 -7.61 2.63
N GLY A 273 -1.94 -8.49 2.23
CA GLY A 273 -2.84 -9.22 3.13
C GLY A 273 -3.94 -8.37 3.80
N LYS A 274 -4.11 -7.10 3.40
CA LYS A 274 -5.14 -6.19 3.92
C LYS A 274 -6.25 -5.96 2.91
N ASP A 275 -7.00 -7.01 2.57
CA ASP A 275 -7.95 -7.06 1.46
C ASP A 275 -8.93 -5.85 1.42
N LYS A 276 -9.60 -5.54 2.54
CA LYS A 276 -10.53 -4.38 2.60
C LYS A 276 -9.83 -3.04 2.35
N THR A 277 -8.58 -2.91 2.79
CA THR A 277 -7.79 -1.68 2.57
C THR A 277 -7.35 -1.58 1.13
N GLN A 278 -6.95 -2.71 0.53
CA GLN A 278 -6.62 -2.81 -0.89
C GLN A 278 -7.80 -2.45 -1.78
N GLU A 279 -8.99 -2.96 -1.46
CA GLU A 279 -10.23 -2.64 -2.17
C GLU A 279 -10.54 -1.14 -2.11
N MET A 280 -10.51 -0.53 -0.91
CA MET A 280 -10.72 0.91 -0.76
C MET A 280 -9.67 1.73 -1.53
N PHE A 281 -8.40 1.36 -1.45
CA PHE A 281 -7.35 2.01 -2.21
C PHE A 281 -7.53 1.86 -3.73
N PHE A 282 -7.96 0.68 -4.19
CA PHE A 282 -8.27 0.45 -5.60
C PHE A 282 -9.35 1.42 -6.11
N HIS A 283 -10.39 1.68 -5.32
CA HIS A 283 -11.43 2.65 -5.70
C HIS A 283 -10.90 4.09 -5.75
N ILE A 284 -10.15 4.51 -4.73
CA ILE A 284 -9.51 5.84 -4.69
C ILE A 284 -8.56 6.00 -5.89
N PHE A 285 -7.71 5.01 -6.15
CA PHE A 285 -6.78 5.01 -7.27
C PHE A 285 -7.50 5.23 -8.60
N ASN A 286 -8.57 4.46 -8.86
CA ASN A 286 -9.33 4.57 -10.11
C ASN A 286 -9.90 5.98 -10.30
N HIS A 287 -10.53 6.51 -9.26
CA HIS A 287 -11.15 7.83 -9.34
C HIS A 287 -10.12 8.92 -9.62
N LEU A 288 -9.02 8.92 -8.85
CA LEU A 288 -7.94 9.88 -9.03
C LEU A 288 -7.33 9.78 -10.42
N HIS A 289 -7.06 8.57 -10.90
CA HIS A 289 -6.48 8.33 -12.23
C HIS A 289 -7.41 8.80 -13.36
N GLN A 290 -8.71 8.48 -13.29
CA GLN A 290 -9.71 8.91 -14.27
C GLN A 290 -9.92 10.42 -14.29
N ALA A 291 -9.80 11.07 -13.12
CA ALA A 291 -9.86 12.52 -13.00
C ALA A 291 -8.54 13.23 -13.38
N GLY A 292 -7.54 12.49 -13.89
CA GLY A 292 -6.24 13.04 -14.26
C GLY A 292 -5.42 13.56 -13.07
N ARG A 293 -5.75 13.14 -11.84
CA ARG A 293 -4.99 13.46 -10.63
C ARG A 293 -3.70 12.62 -10.61
N GLN A 294 -2.62 13.20 -10.13
CA GLN A 294 -1.34 12.50 -10.12
C GLN A 294 -1.29 11.49 -8.98
N ILE A 295 -0.87 10.27 -9.29
CA ILE A 295 -0.59 9.23 -8.29
C ILE A 295 0.90 8.89 -8.34
N ILE A 296 1.55 8.91 -7.18
CA ILE A 296 2.95 8.53 -6.99
C ILE A 296 2.99 7.46 -5.90
N MET A 297 3.71 6.38 -6.14
CA MET A 297 3.80 5.26 -5.21
C MET A 297 5.24 4.81 -5.03
N THR A 298 5.58 4.28 -3.86
CA THR A 298 6.86 3.61 -3.64
C THR A 298 6.72 2.16 -3.19
N SER A 299 7.74 1.36 -3.42
CA SER A 299 7.82 -0.02 -2.95
C SER A 299 9.25 -0.46 -2.65
N ASP A 300 9.44 -1.39 -1.72
CA ASP A 300 10.75 -2.02 -1.47
C ASP A 300 11.19 -3.01 -2.57
N ARG A 301 10.26 -3.39 -3.46
CA ARG A 301 10.45 -4.40 -4.51
C ARG A 301 9.60 -4.09 -5.76
N PRO A 302 9.92 -4.66 -6.94
CA PRO A 302 9.13 -4.40 -8.14
C PRO A 302 7.69 -4.94 -8.00
N PRO A 303 6.71 -4.41 -8.76
CA PRO A 303 5.31 -4.80 -8.65
C PRO A 303 5.05 -6.31 -8.80
N ARG A 304 5.85 -7.00 -9.61
CA ARG A 304 5.72 -8.46 -9.80
C ARG A 304 6.05 -9.28 -8.54
N ASP A 305 6.81 -8.73 -7.61
CA ASP A 305 7.33 -9.42 -6.42
C ASP A 305 6.54 -9.02 -5.15
N LEU A 306 5.50 -8.18 -5.29
CA LEU A 306 4.59 -7.75 -4.23
C LEU A 306 3.54 -8.82 -3.91
N ASN A 307 3.97 -9.87 -3.21
CA ASN A 307 3.08 -10.95 -2.77
C ASN A 307 1.97 -10.43 -1.84
N GLY A 308 0.77 -10.98 -1.97
CA GLY A 308 -0.39 -10.64 -1.14
C GLY A 308 -1.10 -9.34 -1.52
N LEU A 309 -0.73 -8.73 -2.65
CA LEU A 309 -1.56 -7.72 -3.32
C LEU A 309 -2.45 -8.36 -4.39
N GLU A 310 -3.65 -7.83 -4.56
CA GLU A 310 -4.57 -8.26 -5.63
C GLU A 310 -4.01 -7.97 -7.03
N ASP A 311 -4.17 -8.92 -7.96
CA ASP A 311 -3.66 -8.81 -9.34
C ASP A 311 -4.13 -7.55 -10.08
N ARG A 312 -5.36 -7.10 -9.77
CA ARG A 312 -5.92 -5.86 -10.33
C ARG A 312 -5.12 -4.63 -9.90
N LEU A 313 -4.68 -4.55 -8.64
CA LEU A 313 -3.82 -3.46 -8.17
C LEU A 313 -2.44 -3.52 -8.81
N LEU A 314 -1.84 -4.73 -8.88
CA LEU A 314 -0.55 -4.92 -9.53
C LEU A 314 -0.56 -4.51 -11.01
N SER A 315 -1.68 -4.74 -11.70
CA SER A 315 -1.87 -4.28 -13.07
C SER A 315 -1.90 -2.75 -13.16
N ARG A 316 -2.55 -2.07 -12.21
CA ARG A 316 -2.60 -0.60 -12.15
C ARG A 316 -1.28 0.04 -11.84
N PHE A 317 -0.47 -0.60 -11.01
CA PHE A 317 0.87 -0.12 -10.69
C PHE A 317 1.77 -0.07 -11.93
N LYS A 318 1.47 -0.88 -12.94
CA LYS A 318 2.18 -0.94 -14.23
C LYS A 318 1.57 -0.05 -15.32
N TRP A 319 0.49 0.68 -15.05
CA TRP A 319 -0.18 1.50 -16.08
C TRP A 319 0.62 2.72 -16.53
N GLY A 320 1.49 3.24 -15.67
CA GLY A 320 2.34 4.39 -15.98
C GLY A 320 3.81 4.00 -16.04
N LEU A 321 4.68 4.78 -15.40
CA LEU A 321 6.11 4.51 -15.36
C LEU A 321 6.48 3.80 -14.06
N THR A 322 7.19 2.68 -14.19
CA THR A 322 7.85 2.02 -13.07
C THR A 322 9.35 2.27 -13.20
N ALA A 323 9.96 2.93 -12.21
CA ALA A 323 11.39 3.23 -12.19
C ALA A 323 12.05 2.62 -10.95
N ASP A 324 13.22 2.01 -11.15
CA ASP A 324 14.02 1.45 -10.08
C ASP A 324 15.02 2.46 -9.51
N LEU A 325 15.34 2.28 -8.23
CA LEU A 325 16.47 2.88 -7.54
C LEU A 325 17.46 1.78 -7.19
N GLN A 326 18.71 1.99 -7.57
CA GLN A 326 19.83 1.09 -7.31
C GLN A 326 20.78 1.68 -6.27
N SER A 327 21.68 0.86 -5.74
CA SER A 327 22.73 1.36 -4.85
C SER A 327 23.65 2.33 -5.61
N PRO A 328 23.97 3.49 -5.03
CA PRO A 328 24.86 4.47 -5.67
C PRO A 328 26.27 3.92 -5.85
N ASP A 329 26.94 4.35 -6.91
CA ASP A 329 28.37 4.09 -7.12
C ASP A 329 29.24 4.95 -6.19
N PHE A 330 30.56 4.76 -6.27
CA PHE A 330 31.49 5.47 -5.40
C PHE A 330 31.41 6.99 -5.57
N GLU A 331 31.34 7.49 -6.81
CA GLU A 331 31.28 8.92 -7.12
C GLU A 331 29.99 9.55 -6.57
N THR A 332 28.85 8.88 -6.75
CA THR A 332 27.56 9.32 -6.22
C THR A 332 27.56 9.30 -4.70
N ARG A 333 28.14 8.29 -4.04
CA ARG A 333 28.28 8.25 -2.57
C ARG A 333 29.13 9.40 -2.06
N MET A 334 30.27 9.68 -2.70
CA MET A 334 31.13 10.82 -2.37
C MET A 334 30.33 12.13 -2.44
N ALA A 335 29.59 12.34 -3.52
CA ALA A 335 28.77 13.53 -3.71
C ALA A 335 27.63 13.64 -2.66
N ILE A 336 27.01 12.52 -2.29
CA ILE A 336 26.02 12.48 -1.20
C ILE A 336 26.64 12.94 0.13
N ILE A 337 27.79 12.39 0.51
CA ILE A 337 28.46 12.77 1.77
C ILE A 337 28.82 14.25 1.77
N GLN A 338 29.41 14.74 0.66
CA GLN A 338 29.79 16.14 0.52
C GLN A 338 28.59 17.09 0.60
N ASN A 339 27.48 16.74 -0.06
CA ASN A 339 26.25 17.52 0.02
C ASN A 339 25.70 17.56 1.45
N LYS A 340 25.75 16.42 2.15
CA LYS A 340 25.29 16.32 3.54
C LYS A 340 26.17 17.14 4.49
N MET A 341 27.49 17.08 4.32
CA MET A 341 28.45 17.91 5.06
C MET A 341 28.16 19.40 4.87
N GLN A 342 27.90 19.85 3.64
CA GLN A 342 27.60 21.24 3.34
C GLN A 342 26.27 21.70 3.97
N GLN A 343 25.22 20.89 3.89
CA GLN A 343 23.91 21.21 4.46
C GLN A 343 23.94 21.32 5.98
N ASP A 344 24.64 20.39 6.62
CA ASP A 344 24.69 20.30 8.08
C ASP A 344 25.84 21.15 8.66
N GLY A 345 26.67 21.78 7.82
CA GLY A 345 27.81 22.61 8.24
C GLY A 345 28.92 21.82 8.92
N ILE A 346 29.11 20.56 8.52
CA ILE A 346 30.07 19.63 9.11
C ILE A 346 31.36 19.65 8.29
N ASP A 347 32.50 19.79 8.97
CA ASP A 347 33.81 19.61 8.37
C ASP A 347 34.37 18.21 8.69
N ILE A 348 34.64 17.43 7.65
CA ILE A 348 35.17 16.06 7.74
C ILE A 348 36.38 15.98 6.80
N PRO A 349 37.54 15.48 7.27
CA PRO A 349 38.73 15.37 6.43
C PRO A 349 38.46 14.54 5.16
N PRO A 350 38.99 14.94 3.97
CA PRO A 350 38.74 14.24 2.71
C PRO A 350 39.05 12.74 2.74
N GLN A 351 40.10 12.35 3.46
CA GLN A 351 40.51 10.95 3.62
C GLN A 351 39.45 10.11 4.37
N VAL A 352 38.74 10.73 5.31
CA VAL A 352 37.64 10.08 6.03
C VAL A 352 36.43 9.94 5.11
N VAL A 353 36.09 10.97 4.33
CA VAL A 353 35.01 10.91 3.34
C VAL A 353 35.24 9.80 2.32
N GLU A 354 36.46 9.71 1.77
CA GLU A 354 36.88 8.65 0.85
C GLU A 354 36.77 7.27 1.49
N TYR A 355 37.24 7.13 2.73
CA TYR A 355 37.12 5.89 3.47
C TYR A 355 35.67 5.47 3.70
N LEU A 356 34.78 6.41 4.06
CA LEU A 356 33.34 6.13 4.24
C LEU A 356 32.68 5.70 2.93
N ALA A 357 32.96 6.41 1.84
CA ALA A 357 32.42 6.10 0.52
C ALA A 357 32.89 4.73 0.01
N HIS A 358 34.11 4.28 0.35
CA HIS A 358 34.57 2.93 0.06
C HIS A 358 33.96 1.87 0.96
N SER A 359 33.80 2.17 2.25
CA SER A 359 33.43 1.20 3.28
C SER A 359 31.93 0.93 3.37
N VAL A 360 31.09 1.93 3.08
CA VAL A 360 29.63 1.81 3.14
C VAL A 360 29.08 1.70 1.71
N ASN A 361 28.83 0.47 1.26
CA ASN A 361 28.33 0.18 -0.10
C ASN A 361 26.92 -0.43 -0.13
N THR A 362 26.27 -0.54 1.03
CA THR A 362 24.96 -1.16 1.25
C THR A 362 23.82 -0.22 0.84
N ASN A 363 23.59 0.85 1.60
CA ASN A 363 22.55 1.85 1.35
C ASN A 363 22.91 3.23 1.91
N VAL A 364 22.21 4.27 1.43
CA VAL A 364 22.49 5.68 1.80
C VAL A 364 22.14 5.97 3.26
N ARG A 365 21.15 5.28 3.82
CA ARG A 365 20.74 5.47 5.22
C ARG A 365 21.84 5.05 6.20
N GLU A 366 22.54 3.96 5.92
CA GLU A 366 23.71 3.55 6.71
C GLU A 366 24.81 4.59 6.63
N LEU A 367 25.07 5.13 5.43
CA LEU A 367 26.06 6.18 5.23
C LEU A 367 25.74 7.43 6.05
N GLU A 368 24.48 7.88 6.03
CA GLU A 368 23.97 8.96 6.87
C GLU A 368 24.09 8.64 8.37
N GLY A 369 23.78 7.40 8.77
CA GLY A 369 23.91 6.94 10.15
C GLY A 369 25.36 7.03 10.66
N VAL A 370 26.34 6.64 9.84
CA VAL A 370 27.76 6.78 10.17
C VAL A 370 28.15 8.25 10.30
N LEU A 371 27.72 9.11 9.39
CA LEU A 371 27.99 10.55 9.45
C LEU A 371 27.43 11.17 10.74
N ILE A 372 26.18 10.87 11.08
CA ILE A 372 25.56 11.34 12.33
C ILE A 372 26.34 10.83 13.55
N SER A 373 26.74 9.56 13.54
CA SER A 373 27.55 8.97 14.63
C SER A 373 28.89 9.69 14.80
N LEU A 374 29.58 9.98 13.70
CA LEU A 374 30.85 10.74 13.70
C LEU A 374 30.67 12.14 14.28
N VAL A 375 29.64 12.86 13.84
CA VAL A 375 29.33 14.21 14.34
C VAL A 375 29.01 14.17 15.84
N ALA A 376 28.21 13.19 16.26
CA ALA A 376 27.86 13.01 17.67
C ALA A 376 29.10 12.70 18.52
N GLN A 377 29.96 11.77 18.09
CA GLN A 377 31.19 11.43 18.82
C GLN A 377 32.18 12.59 18.89
N SER A 378 32.35 13.33 17.79
CA SER A 378 33.20 14.52 17.75
C SER A 378 32.68 15.60 18.70
N SER A 379 31.37 15.85 18.69
CA SER A 379 30.73 16.86 19.54
C SER A 379 30.78 16.49 21.03
N LEU A 380 30.52 15.23 21.38
CA LEU A 380 30.49 14.76 22.76
C LEU A 380 31.89 14.64 23.38
N ASN A 381 32.85 14.12 22.61
CA ASN A 381 34.22 13.90 23.09
C ASN A 381 35.15 15.10 22.85
N ARG A 382 34.66 16.15 22.17
CA ARG A 382 35.43 17.33 21.76
C ARG A 382 36.73 16.98 21.05
N ARG A 383 36.65 16.01 20.14
CA ARG A 383 37.77 15.54 19.32
C ARG A 383 37.43 15.78 17.86
N GLU A 384 38.43 16.16 17.07
CA GLU A 384 38.28 16.26 15.62
C GLU A 384 37.97 14.88 15.00
N ILE A 385 37.21 14.89 13.91
CA ILE A 385 36.86 13.67 13.19
C ILE A 385 38.13 13.17 12.48
N ASP A 386 38.55 11.95 12.81
CA ASP A 386 39.69 11.30 12.17
C ASP A 386 39.31 9.89 11.68
N LEU A 387 40.27 9.25 10.98
CA LEU A 387 40.06 7.94 10.38
C LEU A 387 39.80 6.84 11.43
N GLU A 388 40.37 6.98 12.64
CA GLU A 388 40.17 6.02 13.72
C GLU A 388 38.76 6.11 14.28
N MET A 389 38.23 7.32 14.46
CA MET A 389 36.83 7.55 14.85
C MET A 389 35.88 6.96 13.80
N ALA A 390 36.17 7.14 12.50
CA ALA A 390 35.35 6.59 11.42
C ALA A 390 35.35 5.05 11.42
N LYS A 391 36.51 4.42 11.64
CA LYS A 391 36.60 2.96 11.80
C LYS A 391 35.79 2.46 12.99
N GLN A 392 35.83 3.17 14.13
CA GLN A 392 35.06 2.81 15.31
C GLN A 392 33.55 2.95 15.08
N ALA A 393 33.10 4.05 14.48
CA ALA A 393 31.70 4.29 14.15
C ALA A 393 31.14 3.21 13.19
N LEU A 394 31.93 2.82 12.17
CA LEU A 394 31.56 1.74 11.27
C LEU A 394 31.48 0.39 11.96
N ARG A 395 32.38 0.07 12.90
CA ARG A 395 32.31 -1.20 13.65
C ARG A 395 30.99 -1.31 14.39
N HIS A 396 30.50 -0.26 15.03
CA HIS A 396 29.20 -0.33 15.73
C HIS A 396 28.01 -0.55 14.78
N ILE A 397 28.02 0.06 13.60
CA ILE A 397 26.94 -0.10 12.61
C ILE A 397 27.03 -1.46 11.91
N ILE A 398 28.24 -1.98 11.68
CA ILE A 398 28.46 -3.31 11.11
C ILE A 398 28.23 -4.40 12.17
N GLU A 399 28.56 -4.19 13.44
CA GLU A 399 28.32 -5.11 14.56
C GLU A 399 26.84 -5.14 14.98
N GLU A 400 26.08 -4.05 14.80
CA GLU A 400 24.60 -4.08 14.88
C GLU A 400 23.98 -4.89 13.72
N VAL A 401 24.66 -5.00 12.58
CA VAL A 401 24.25 -5.85 11.44
C VAL A 401 24.82 -7.28 11.53
N GLU A 402 25.91 -7.52 12.26
CA GLU A 402 26.34 -8.89 12.64
C GLU A 402 25.39 -9.52 13.68
N ALA A 403 24.49 -8.73 14.28
CA ALA A 403 23.33 -9.24 15.00
C ALA A 403 22.17 -9.68 14.07
N GLU A 404 22.20 -9.33 12.77
CA GLU A 404 21.39 -10.04 11.77
C GLU A 404 22.08 -11.37 11.46
N VAL A 405 21.38 -12.45 11.79
CA VAL A 405 21.82 -13.83 11.55
C VAL A 405 22.13 -14.03 10.06
N ASN A 406 23.40 -13.87 9.65
CA ASN A 406 23.84 -14.07 8.27
C ASN A 406 24.35 -15.52 8.05
N LEU A 407 24.57 -15.91 6.79
CA LEU A 407 24.94 -17.31 6.46
C LEU A 407 26.26 -17.74 7.09
N ASP A 408 27.25 -16.86 7.15
CA ASP A 408 28.56 -17.18 7.71
C ASP A 408 28.48 -17.33 9.23
N PHE A 409 27.68 -16.49 9.90
CA PHE A 409 27.40 -16.63 11.33
C PHE A 409 26.72 -17.96 11.63
N ILE A 410 25.65 -18.31 10.90
CA ILE A 410 24.97 -19.61 11.05
C ILE A 410 25.95 -20.77 10.85
N GLN A 411 26.76 -20.74 9.78
CA GLN A 411 27.73 -21.79 9.51
C GLN A 411 28.73 -21.95 10.65
N LYS A 412 29.28 -20.85 11.17
CA LYS A 412 30.21 -20.87 12.31
C LYS A 412 29.54 -21.39 13.58
N THR A 413 28.38 -20.87 13.96
CA THR A 413 27.67 -21.25 15.18
C THR A 413 27.26 -22.72 15.18
N VAL A 414 26.76 -23.23 14.05
CA VAL A 414 26.37 -24.64 13.93
C VAL A 414 27.62 -25.54 13.89
N ALA A 415 28.67 -25.14 13.17
CA ALA A 415 29.92 -25.89 13.11
C ALA A 415 30.57 -26.03 14.49
N GLU A 416 30.59 -24.96 15.29
CA GLU A 416 31.08 -24.96 16.66
C GLU A 416 30.25 -25.90 17.55
N TYR A 417 28.92 -25.82 17.48
CA TYR A 417 28.03 -26.69 18.26
C TYR A 417 28.25 -28.18 17.97
N PHE A 418 28.41 -28.55 16.70
CA PHE A 418 28.67 -29.93 16.29
C PHE A 418 30.17 -30.30 16.32
N SER A 419 31.04 -29.39 16.76
CA SER A 419 32.49 -29.59 16.84
C SER A 419 33.13 -30.02 15.51
N ILE A 420 32.73 -29.39 14.41
CA ILE A 420 33.31 -29.63 13.07
C ILE A 420 33.93 -28.36 12.49
N PRO A 421 34.99 -28.46 11.66
CA PRO A 421 35.49 -27.32 10.90
C PRO A 421 34.46 -26.81 9.89
N VAL A 422 34.33 -25.48 9.78
CA VAL A 422 33.37 -24.82 8.85
C VAL A 422 33.60 -25.25 7.40
N ASP A 423 34.84 -25.48 6.98
CA ASP A 423 35.17 -25.92 5.61
C ASP A 423 34.51 -27.25 5.23
N LEU A 424 34.26 -28.13 6.22
CA LEU A 424 33.57 -29.40 5.99
C LEU A 424 32.08 -29.22 5.63
N MET A 425 31.48 -28.08 5.99
CA MET A 425 30.12 -27.73 5.58
C MET A 425 30.03 -27.55 4.06
N LYS A 426 31.10 -27.11 3.41
CA LYS A 426 31.18 -26.93 1.95
C LYS A 426 31.67 -28.21 1.25
N ALA A 427 32.50 -29.02 1.91
CA ALA A 427 33.07 -30.25 1.36
C ALA A 427 32.03 -31.29 0.88
N LYS A 428 32.40 -32.11 -0.11
CA LYS A 428 31.60 -33.24 -0.63
C LYS A 428 31.76 -34.50 0.25
N THR A 429 31.47 -34.40 1.54
CA THR A 429 31.53 -35.53 2.48
C THR A 429 30.14 -36.06 2.86
N ARG A 430 30.05 -37.39 3.03
CA ARG A 430 28.86 -38.14 3.46
C ARG A 430 28.91 -38.61 4.92
N LYS A 431 29.93 -38.19 5.69
CA LYS A 431 29.99 -38.50 7.13
C LYS A 431 28.75 -37.96 7.83
N LYS A 432 28.06 -38.81 8.61
CA LYS A 432 26.75 -38.52 9.21
C LYS A 432 26.76 -37.21 10.01
N GLU A 433 27.73 -37.02 10.89
CA GLU A 433 27.89 -35.83 11.73
C GLU A 433 27.99 -34.53 10.91
N VAL A 434 28.80 -34.54 9.83
CA VAL A 434 28.95 -33.37 8.95
C VAL A 434 27.69 -33.12 8.13
N VAL A 435 27.01 -34.18 7.69
CA VAL A 435 25.74 -34.07 6.96
C VAL A 435 24.66 -33.48 7.87
N THR A 436 24.54 -33.96 9.10
CA THR A 436 23.58 -33.43 10.09
C THR A 436 23.85 -31.97 10.38
N ALA A 437 25.09 -31.59 10.69
CA ALA A 437 25.45 -30.20 10.97
C ALA A 437 25.16 -29.29 9.76
N ARG A 438 25.43 -29.75 8.53
CA ARG A 438 25.11 -29.01 7.30
C ARG A 438 23.61 -28.84 7.09
N GLN A 439 22.82 -29.89 7.33
CA GLN A 439 21.37 -29.84 7.19
C GLN A 439 20.76 -28.86 8.20
N VAL A 440 21.25 -28.87 9.45
CA VAL A 440 20.85 -27.92 10.50
C VAL A 440 21.22 -26.48 10.13
N ALA A 441 22.42 -26.26 9.58
CA ALA A 441 22.82 -24.93 9.12
C ALA A 441 21.95 -24.43 7.95
N MET A 442 21.59 -25.29 7.00
CA MET A 442 20.66 -24.95 5.91
C MET A 442 19.24 -24.66 6.42
N TYR A 443 18.79 -25.38 7.44
CA TYR A 443 17.50 -25.14 8.09
C TYR A 443 17.44 -23.74 8.71
N PHE A 444 18.42 -23.39 9.56
CA PHE A 444 18.48 -22.06 10.16
C PHE A 444 18.72 -20.95 9.13
N ALA A 445 19.53 -21.21 8.10
CA ALA A 445 19.68 -20.29 6.98
C ALA A 445 18.35 -19.98 6.29
N LYS A 446 17.48 -20.96 6.14
CA LYS A 446 16.16 -20.75 5.54
C LYS A 446 15.20 -20.01 6.48
N GLU A 447 15.32 -20.22 7.79
CA GLU A 447 14.46 -19.61 8.81
C GLU A 447 14.83 -18.16 9.11
N HIS A 448 16.12 -17.84 9.20
CA HIS A 448 16.61 -16.56 9.71
C HIS A 448 17.20 -15.62 8.65
N THR A 449 17.31 -16.04 7.39
CA THR A 449 17.82 -15.19 6.29
C THR A 449 16.81 -15.02 5.17
N SER A 450 16.93 -13.92 4.44
CA SER A 450 16.15 -13.63 3.22
C SER A 450 16.71 -14.30 1.95
N HIS A 451 17.74 -15.15 2.07
CA HIS A 451 18.38 -15.79 0.92
C HIS A 451 17.47 -16.82 0.23
N SER A 452 17.56 -16.86 -1.10
CA SER A 452 16.88 -17.88 -1.90
C SER A 452 17.49 -19.27 -1.67
N LEU A 453 16.72 -20.34 -1.90
CA LEU A 453 17.20 -21.72 -1.76
C LEU A 453 18.44 -22.00 -2.64
N LYS A 454 18.51 -21.38 -3.82
CA LYS A 454 19.66 -21.46 -4.72
C LYS A 454 20.90 -20.78 -4.12
N SER A 455 20.72 -19.59 -3.53
CA SER A 455 21.79 -18.85 -2.86
C SER A 455 22.33 -19.59 -1.64
N ILE A 456 21.43 -20.18 -0.83
CA ILE A 456 21.79 -21.02 0.31
C ILE A 456 22.63 -22.20 -0.20
N GLY A 457 22.12 -22.96 -1.17
CA GLY A 457 22.83 -24.11 -1.74
C GLY A 457 24.23 -23.77 -2.28
N HIS A 458 24.38 -22.61 -2.93
CA HIS A 458 25.67 -22.11 -3.41
C HIS A 458 26.69 -21.91 -2.26
N ASN A 459 26.26 -21.30 -1.16
CA ASN A 459 27.10 -21.06 0.03
C ASN A 459 27.49 -22.33 0.79
N PHE A 460 26.80 -23.44 0.56
CA PHE A 460 27.18 -24.76 1.04
C PHE A 460 27.81 -25.58 -0.08
N GLY A 461 28.82 -25.05 -0.77
CA GLY A 461 29.63 -25.80 -1.75
C GLY A 461 28.92 -26.10 -3.07
N GLY A 462 28.08 -25.19 -3.56
CA GLY A 462 27.47 -25.30 -4.88
C GLY A 462 26.36 -26.35 -4.99
N ARG A 463 25.63 -26.61 -3.90
CA ARG A 463 24.54 -27.60 -3.86
C ARG A 463 23.27 -27.06 -4.49
N ASP A 464 22.48 -27.94 -5.09
CA ASP A 464 21.21 -27.56 -5.72
C ASP A 464 20.14 -27.16 -4.71
N HIS A 465 19.20 -26.33 -5.14
CA HIS A 465 18.06 -25.87 -4.34
C HIS A 465 17.23 -27.04 -3.75
N SER A 466 17.13 -28.17 -4.48
CA SER A 466 16.46 -29.39 -4.03
C SER A 466 17.14 -30.02 -2.81
N THR A 467 18.47 -29.91 -2.71
CA THR A 467 19.23 -30.39 -1.54
C THR A 467 18.90 -29.58 -0.31
N VAL A 468 18.69 -28.26 -0.48
CA VAL A 468 18.28 -27.37 0.62
C VAL A 468 16.87 -27.72 1.08
N ILE A 469 15.92 -27.93 0.16
CA ILE A 469 14.54 -28.36 0.49
C ILE A 469 14.56 -29.67 1.28
N HIS A 470 15.29 -30.69 0.78
CA HIS A 470 15.41 -31.97 1.47
C HIS A 470 16.01 -31.80 2.88
N SER A 471 17.02 -30.93 3.02
CA SER A 471 17.67 -30.67 4.31
C SER A 471 16.73 -30.03 5.31
N VAL A 472 15.94 -29.03 4.89
CA VAL A 472 14.93 -28.37 5.72
C VAL A 472 13.87 -29.39 6.16
N GLN A 473 13.34 -30.20 5.25
CA GLN A 473 12.35 -31.22 5.58
C GLN A 473 12.90 -32.25 6.56
N THR A 474 14.12 -32.76 6.32
CA THR A 474 14.76 -33.75 7.19
C THR A 474 14.91 -33.24 8.62
N VAL A 475 15.31 -31.97 8.78
CA VAL A 475 15.46 -31.36 10.11
C VAL A 475 14.09 -31.19 10.78
N SER A 476 13.05 -30.76 10.06
CA SER A 476 11.68 -30.68 10.59
C SER A 476 11.17 -32.04 11.07
N ASP A 477 11.34 -33.10 10.27
CA ASP A 477 10.89 -34.45 10.63
C ASP A 477 11.63 -34.99 11.87
N LEU A 478 12.93 -34.67 12.00
CA LEU A 478 13.74 -35.03 13.17
C LEU A 478 13.35 -34.25 14.43
N ILE A 479 12.95 -32.98 14.30
CA ILE A 479 12.41 -32.18 15.42
C ILE A 479 11.13 -32.80 15.98
N ASP A 480 10.30 -33.38 15.12
CA ASP A 480 9.03 -33.99 15.53
C ASP A 480 9.20 -35.40 16.11
N SER A 481 10.17 -36.16 15.60
CA SER A 481 10.38 -37.57 15.98
C SER A 481 11.39 -37.78 17.12
N ASP A 482 12.39 -36.91 17.29
CA ASP A 482 13.47 -37.07 18.28
C ASP A 482 13.48 -35.91 19.30
N LYS A 483 13.13 -36.21 20.55
CA LYS A 483 13.09 -35.23 21.66
C LYS A 483 14.46 -34.66 22.00
N THR A 484 15.52 -35.45 21.85
CA THR A 484 16.90 -35.01 22.13
C THR A 484 17.33 -34.04 21.04
N PHE A 485 17.09 -34.40 19.78
CA PHE A 485 17.38 -33.53 18.63
C PHE A 485 16.57 -32.22 18.69
N LYS A 486 15.30 -32.29 19.06
CA LYS A 486 14.47 -31.10 19.31
C LYS A 486 15.07 -30.16 20.34
N SER A 487 15.60 -30.70 21.44
CA SER A 487 16.26 -29.90 22.48
C SER A 487 17.52 -29.22 21.95
N THR A 488 18.32 -29.93 21.15
CA THR A 488 19.48 -29.37 20.44
C THR A 488 19.10 -28.21 19.51
N ILE A 489 18.06 -28.37 18.69
CA ILE A 489 17.60 -27.31 17.80
C ILE A 489 17.07 -26.11 18.59
N GLN A 490 16.34 -26.33 19.69
CA GLN A 490 15.87 -25.24 20.55
C GLN A 490 17.03 -24.46 21.19
N GLU A 491 18.09 -25.15 21.60
CA GLU A 491 19.30 -24.52 22.13
C GLU A 491 20.03 -23.68 21.08
N LEU A 492 20.21 -24.22 19.87
CA LEU A 492 20.78 -23.47 18.75
C LEU A 492 19.91 -22.29 18.34
N ARG A 493 18.58 -22.45 18.31
CA ARG A 493 17.63 -21.38 17.97
C ARG A 493 17.76 -20.19 18.93
N LYS A 494 18.04 -20.41 20.22
CA LYS A 494 18.32 -19.33 21.19
C LYS A 494 19.57 -18.52 20.86
N LYS A 495 20.54 -19.07 20.13
CA LYS A 495 21.74 -18.35 19.66
C LYS A 495 21.47 -17.48 18.44
N PHE A 496 20.35 -17.68 17.76
CA PHE A 496 19.93 -16.95 16.56
C PHE A 496 18.73 -16.01 16.81
N ALA A 497 18.00 -16.19 17.90
CA ALA A 497 17.05 -15.20 18.39
C ALA A 497 17.84 -14.08 19.09
N GLY A 498 17.74 -12.85 18.57
CA GLY A 498 18.52 -11.69 19.02
C GLY A 498 18.55 -11.52 20.55
N LYS A 499 19.72 -11.12 21.05
CA LYS A 499 19.83 -10.45 22.35
C LYS A 499 19.34 -9.03 22.26
#